data_AF-A0A6G0U1Z7-F1
#
_entry.id   AF-A0A6G0U1Z7-F1
#
_cell.length_a   1.000
_cell.length_b   1.000
_cell.length_c   1.000
_cell.angle_alpha   90.00
_cell.angle_beta   90.00
_cell.angle_gamma   90.00
#
_symmetry.space_group_name_H-M   'P 1'
#
loop_
_entity.id
_entity.type
_entity.pdbx_description
1 polymer ?
#
loop_
_entity_poly.entity_id
_entity_poly.type
_entity_poly.pdbx_seq_one_letter_code
_entity_poly.pdbx_strand_id
1 'polypeptide(L)'
;MSSLDNITTESIQCLTFGDSYTKKSDPSNFPTLWIGTSVGSVLTIMINLPPPGEARTTQPVTVAPCGTIFRLKGGVLTMSFLDCNGALIPYAYEAWRDEGRDKQKTPTKNSSGLNRMSPALTGSSESVSSNPGGVGGSGVAQLQQQSQVSCDRQFVTIVSEKQVRVVALPSQNCVSKHVIPDADFMVKSEVISMKDSVCLACYISNGHINIYSLPSLKVLVDVDFLALSDLR
;
A
#
# COMPACT_ATOMS: atom_id res chain seq x y z
N MET A 1 25.80 8.88 32.27
CA MET A 1 25.19 8.10 31.19
C MET A 1 24.78 9.07 30.11
N SER A 2 25.30 8.90 28.90
CA SER A 2 25.11 9.83 27.79
C SER A 2 23.72 9.64 27.20
N SER A 3 23.07 10.71 26.73
CA SER A 3 21.79 10.64 26.01
C SER A 3 21.85 9.77 24.73
N LEU A 4 23.06 9.44 24.26
CA LEU A 4 23.32 8.55 23.14
C LEU A 4 23.19 7.05 23.50
N ASP A 5 23.28 6.69 24.79
CA ASP A 5 23.24 5.30 25.24
C ASP A 5 21.81 4.71 25.27
N ASN A 6 20.79 5.54 25.01
CA ASN A 6 19.37 5.17 24.99
C ASN A 6 18.74 5.14 23.58
N ILE A 7 19.53 5.28 22.52
CA ILE A 7 19.00 5.13 21.15
C ILE A 7 18.88 3.63 20.88
N THR A 8 17.70 3.06 21.18
CA THR A 8 17.32 1.79 20.57
C THR A 8 17.46 1.95 19.05
N THR A 9 18.30 1.15 18.41
CA THR A 9 18.54 1.17 16.96
C THR A 9 17.33 0.62 16.22
N GLU A 10 16.23 1.39 16.22
CA GLU A 10 15.08 1.14 15.38
C GLU A 10 15.48 1.40 13.92
N SER A 11 15.44 0.35 13.10
CA SER A 11 15.74 0.45 11.67
C SER A 11 14.47 0.47 10.84
N ILE A 12 14.53 1.16 9.71
CA ILE A 12 13.47 1.15 8.70
C ILE A 12 13.60 -0.15 7.90
N GLN A 13 12.53 -0.94 7.85
CA GLN A 13 12.50 -2.21 7.13
C GLN A 13 11.78 -2.10 5.78
N CYS A 14 10.70 -1.31 5.73
CA CYS A 14 9.98 -1.09 4.48
C CYS A 14 9.36 0.31 4.41
N LEU A 15 9.19 0.78 3.18
CA LEU A 15 8.60 2.07 2.84
C LEU A 15 7.50 1.85 1.82
N THR A 16 6.39 2.57 1.93
CA THR A 16 5.31 2.53 0.94
C THR A 16 4.71 3.91 0.74
N PHE A 17 4.79 4.41 -0.49
CA PHE A 17 4.03 5.59 -0.89
C PHE A 17 2.63 5.18 -1.33
N GLY A 18 1.64 6.01 -1.00
CA GLY A 18 0.28 5.84 -1.48
C GLY A 18 -0.65 6.94 -1.01
N ASP A 19 -1.75 7.12 -1.74
CA ASP A 19 -2.84 7.97 -1.28
C ASP A 19 -3.65 7.21 -0.22
N SER A 20 -3.64 7.71 1.01
CA SER A 20 -4.22 7.01 2.16
C SER A 20 -4.88 7.96 3.14
N TYR A 21 -5.79 7.41 3.93
CA TYR A 21 -6.39 8.07 5.08
C TYR A 21 -5.43 8.01 6.27
N THR A 22 -5.13 9.14 6.88
CA THR A 22 -4.16 9.26 7.99
C THR A 22 -4.82 9.39 9.36
N LYS A 23 -6.11 9.74 9.39
CA LYS A 23 -6.88 9.96 10.61
C LYS A 23 -8.15 9.14 10.58
N LYS A 24 -8.53 8.63 11.76
CA LYS A 24 -9.80 7.93 11.93
C LYS A 24 -10.95 8.87 11.55
N SER A 25 -11.91 8.38 10.76
CA SER A 25 -13.10 9.11 10.30
C SER A 25 -12.87 10.33 9.39
N ASP A 26 -11.64 10.57 8.91
CA ASP A 26 -11.38 11.62 7.92
C ASP A 26 -11.87 11.15 6.54
N PRO A 27 -12.73 11.93 5.84
CA PRO A 27 -13.23 11.55 4.53
C PRO A 27 -12.19 11.74 3.40
N SER A 28 -11.05 12.38 3.68
CA SER A 28 -10.03 12.69 2.68
C SER A 28 -8.82 11.78 2.76
N ASN A 29 -8.35 11.33 1.59
CA ASN A 29 -7.05 10.68 1.44
C ASN A 29 -6.00 11.73 1.03
N PHE A 30 -4.76 11.48 1.42
CA PHE A 30 -3.63 12.36 1.11
C PHE A 30 -2.48 11.52 0.57
N PRO A 31 -1.58 12.10 -0.24
CA PRO A 31 -0.29 11.49 -0.53
C PRO A 31 0.45 11.23 0.77
N THR A 32 0.82 9.98 1.03
CA THR A 32 1.46 9.58 2.28
C THR A 32 2.66 8.69 2.04
N LEU A 33 3.61 8.73 2.99
CA LEU A 33 4.68 7.76 3.15
C LEU A 33 4.43 6.95 4.42
N TRP A 34 4.31 5.64 4.27
CA TRP A 34 4.22 4.68 5.35
C TRP A 34 5.58 4.04 5.59
N ILE A 35 5.98 3.98 6.85
CA ILE A 35 7.31 3.53 7.29
C ILE A 35 7.11 2.38 8.27
N GLY A 36 7.54 1.19 7.87
CA GLY A 36 7.57 0.01 8.72
C GLY A 36 8.94 -0.16 9.36
N THR A 37 8.98 -0.41 10.67
CA THR A 37 10.23 -0.47 11.44
C THR A 37 10.53 -1.86 11.99
N SER A 38 11.78 -2.07 12.42
CA SER A 38 12.27 -3.35 12.96
C SER A 38 11.65 -3.76 14.28
N VAL A 39 11.07 -2.82 15.02
CA VAL A 39 10.36 -3.13 16.26
C VAL A 39 8.87 -3.36 16.03
N GLY A 40 8.36 -3.20 14.81
CA GLY A 40 6.95 -3.42 14.46
C GLY A 40 6.09 -2.16 14.48
N SER A 41 6.69 -0.97 14.50
CA SER A 41 5.95 0.29 14.40
C SER A 41 5.63 0.61 12.95
N VAL A 42 4.46 1.20 12.71
CA VAL A 42 4.10 1.79 11.42
C VAL A 42 3.87 3.28 11.63
N LEU A 43 4.80 4.08 11.12
CA LEU A 43 4.73 5.54 11.11
C LEU A 43 4.16 6.01 9.77
N THR A 44 3.41 7.11 9.80
CA THR A 44 2.89 7.71 8.57
C THR A 44 3.24 9.19 8.51
N ILE A 45 3.68 9.62 7.34
CA ILE A 45 3.96 11.01 7.01
C ILE A 45 3.00 11.42 5.91
N MET A 46 2.21 12.47 6.16
CA MET A 46 1.42 13.14 5.12
C MET A 46 2.32 14.05 4.31
N ILE A 47 2.15 14.03 2.99
CA ILE A 47 2.91 14.81 2.03
C ILE A 47 1.96 15.81 1.38
N ASN A 48 2.22 17.09 1.61
CA ASN A 48 1.49 18.18 0.98
C ASN A 48 2.24 18.62 -0.27
N LEU A 49 1.69 18.21 -1.39
CA LEU A 49 2.16 18.57 -2.72
C LEU A 49 1.58 19.94 -3.11
N PRO A 50 2.40 20.94 -3.53
CA PRO A 50 1.88 22.18 -4.12
C PRO A 50 0.91 21.91 -5.28
N PRO A 51 0.06 22.85 -5.71
CA PRO A 51 -0.76 22.64 -6.90
C PRO A 51 0.07 22.39 -8.17
N PRO A 52 -0.45 21.66 -9.18
CA PRO A 52 0.20 21.55 -10.49
C PRO A 52 0.46 22.92 -11.13
N GLY A 53 1.49 23.02 -11.98
CA GLY A 53 1.92 24.26 -12.63
C GLY A 53 3.17 24.86 -11.99
N GLU A 54 3.32 26.19 -12.06
CA GLU A 54 4.51 26.91 -11.58
C GLU A 54 4.75 26.73 -10.07
N ALA A 55 3.69 26.57 -9.28
CA ALA A 55 3.79 26.32 -7.84
C ALA A 55 4.53 25.00 -7.52
N ARG A 56 4.40 23.96 -8.36
CA ARG A 56 5.12 22.68 -8.21
C ARG A 56 6.64 22.86 -8.28
N THR A 57 7.11 23.81 -9.08
CA THR A 57 8.55 24.08 -9.31
C THR A 57 9.13 25.12 -8.37
N THR A 58 8.29 25.99 -7.79
CA THR A 58 8.72 27.14 -6.99
C THR A 58 8.47 26.97 -5.50
N GLN A 59 7.46 26.18 -5.11
CA GLN A 59 7.11 25.97 -3.71
C GLN A 59 7.65 24.62 -3.21
N PRO A 60 8.15 24.55 -1.96
CA PRO A 60 8.61 23.31 -1.39
C PRO A 60 7.46 22.35 -1.11
N VAL A 61 7.73 21.06 -1.22
CA VAL A 61 6.87 20.02 -0.64
C VAL A 61 6.95 20.13 0.88
N THR A 62 5.81 20.15 1.55
CA THR A 62 5.76 20.13 3.02
C THR A 62 5.30 18.78 3.51
N VAL A 63 5.78 18.38 4.69
CA VAL A 63 5.44 17.10 5.31
C VAL A 63 4.87 17.32 6.70
N ALA A 64 3.90 16.51 7.07
CA ALA A 64 3.30 16.51 8.40
C ALA A 64 3.33 15.08 8.96
N PRO A 65 4.07 14.81 10.07
CA PRO A 65 4.05 13.51 10.70
C PRO A 65 2.66 13.24 11.28
N CYS A 66 2.09 12.08 10.96
CA CYS A 66 0.81 11.63 11.53
C CYS A 66 1.02 10.77 12.79
N GLY A 67 2.27 10.47 13.15
CA GLY A 67 2.64 9.62 14.27
C GLY A 67 2.56 8.13 13.94
N THR A 68 2.61 7.30 14.99
CA THR A 68 2.45 5.84 14.88
C THR A 68 0.96 5.49 14.75
N ILE A 69 0.58 4.92 13.62
CA ILE A 69 -0.81 4.49 13.39
C ILE A 69 -1.01 3.04 13.85
N PHE A 70 0.01 2.17 13.66
CA PHE A 70 -0.08 0.77 14.05
C PHE A 70 1.16 0.27 14.77
N ARG A 71 0.93 -0.70 15.66
CA ARG A 71 1.98 -1.45 16.34
C ARG A 71 1.73 -2.95 16.20
N LEU A 72 2.71 -3.64 15.64
CA LEU A 72 2.70 -5.07 15.39
C LEU A 72 3.78 -5.79 16.21
N LYS A 73 3.64 -7.12 16.36
CA LYS A 73 4.69 -7.98 16.91
C LYS A 73 5.71 -8.31 15.81
N GLY A 74 7.00 -8.16 16.11
CA GLY A 74 8.08 -8.35 15.14
C GLY A 74 8.19 -7.21 14.11
N GLY A 75 9.30 -7.19 13.37
CA GLY A 75 9.59 -6.17 12.36
C GLY A 75 8.57 -6.16 11.21
N VAL A 76 8.26 -4.98 10.67
CA VAL A 76 7.32 -4.83 9.54
C VAL A 76 8.04 -5.12 8.22
N LEU A 77 7.63 -6.19 7.53
CA LEU A 77 8.26 -6.65 6.30
C LEU A 77 7.63 -6.06 5.04
N THR A 78 6.30 -5.90 5.01
CA THR A 78 5.59 -5.44 3.81
C THR A 78 4.32 -4.68 4.17
N MET A 79 4.03 -3.65 3.39
CA MET A 79 2.75 -2.95 3.41
C MET A 79 2.20 -2.82 1.99
N SER A 80 0.89 -2.91 1.85
CA SER A 80 0.23 -2.73 0.55
C SER A 80 -1.19 -2.23 0.72
N PHE A 81 -1.67 -1.46 -0.25
CA PHE A 81 -2.99 -0.86 -0.25
C PHE A 81 -3.91 -1.54 -1.25
N LEU A 82 -5.15 -1.77 -0.84
CA LEU A 82 -6.22 -2.28 -1.67
C LEU A 82 -7.36 -1.26 -1.71
N ASP A 83 -8.06 -1.15 -2.83
CA ASP A 83 -9.28 -0.35 -2.90
C ASP A 83 -10.45 -1.04 -2.17
N CYS A 84 -11.62 -0.40 -2.14
CA CYS A 84 -12.82 -0.95 -1.51
C CYS A 84 -13.32 -2.27 -2.15
N ASN A 85 -12.90 -2.58 -3.38
CA ASN A 85 -13.23 -3.82 -4.08
C ASN A 85 -12.21 -4.93 -3.81
N GLY A 86 -11.14 -4.64 -3.06
CA GLY A 86 -10.04 -5.57 -2.78
C GLY A 86 -9.02 -5.66 -3.92
N ALA A 87 -9.05 -4.76 -4.91
CA ALA A 87 -8.05 -4.68 -5.95
C ALA A 87 -6.80 -3.97 -5.46
N LEU A 88 -5.63 -4.36 -5.97
CA LEU A 88 -4.35 -3.78 -5.58
C LEU A 88 -4.26 -2.35 -6.10
N ILE A 89 -4.04 -1.38 -5.19
CA ILE A 89 -3.72 -0.02 -5.59
C ILE A 89 -2.27 -0.02 -6.07
N PRO A 90 -1.99 0.41 -7.32
CA PRO A 90 -0.63 0.44 -7.84
C PRO A 90 0.30 1.27 -6.97
N TYR A 91 1.55 0.80 -6.83
CA TYR A 91 2.57 1.57 -6.12
C TYR A 91 2.78 2.91 -6.83
N ALA A 92 2.68 4.01 -6.06
CA ALA A 92 2.93 5.36 -6.55
C ALA A 92 4.44 5.68 -6.70
N TYR A 93 5.28 4.64 -6.77
CA TYR A 93 6.72 4.74 -6.92
C TYR A 93 7.24 3.58 -7.76
N GLU A 94 8.38 3.80 -8.40
CA GLU A 94 9.18 2.75 -9.00
C GLU A 94 10.55 2.72 -8.32
N ALA A 95 11.10 1.52 -8.13
CA ALA A 95 12.46 1.39 -7.64
C ALA A 95 13.41 1.97 -8.70
N TRP A 96 14.29 2.89 -8.29
CA TRP A 96 15.30 3.45 -9.17
C TRP A 96 16.18 2.33 -9.74
N ARG A 97 16.40 2.34 -11.07
CA ARG A 97 17.27 1.39 -11.76
C ARG A 97 18.40 2.15 -12.45
N ASP A 98 19.59 1.58 -12.36
CA ASP A 98 20.78 2.08 -13.04
C ASP A 98 20.78 1.59 -14.50
N GLU A 99 20.26 2.43 -15.40
CA GLU A 99 20.20 2.19 -16.86
C GLU A 99 21.56 1.83 -17.49
N GLY A 100 22.68 2.14 -16.81
CA GLY A 100 24.03 1.86 -17.28
C GLY A 100 24.44 0.39 -17.19
N ARG A 101 23.81 -0.43 -16.35
CA ARG A 101 24.22 -1.83 -16.12
C ARG A 101 23.63 -2.83 -17.12
N ASP A 102 22.50 -2.51 -17.73
CA ASP A 102 21.82 -3.43 -18.66
C ASP A 102 22.46 -3.45 -20.06
N LYS A 103 23.33 -2.49 -20.38
CA LYS A 103 24.09 -2.49 -21.65
C LYS A 103 25.23 -3.52 -21.69
N GLN A 104 25.56 -4.19 -20.58
CA GLN A 104 26.70 -5.10 -20.50
C GLN A 104 26.32 -6.59 -20.38
N LYS A 105 25.04 -6.95 -20.48
CA LYS A 105 24.60 -8.35 -20.50
C LYS A 105 24.15 -8.75 -21.90
N THR A 106 24.87 -9.72 -22.48
CA THR A 106 24.54 -10.45 -23.70
C THR A 106 23.05 -10.88 -23.75
N PRO A 107 22.41 -10.89 -24.93
CA PRO A 107 20.97 -11.10 -25.06
C PRO A 107 20.61 -12.57 -24.84
N THR A 108 20.31 -12.97 -23.60
CA THR A 108 19.48 -14.14 -23.34
C THR A 108 18.02 -13.67 -23.26
N LYS A 109 17.21 -14.15 -24.21
CA LYS A 109 15.75 -13.98 -24.20
C LYS A 109 15.17 -14.47 -22.86
N ASN A 110 14.87 -13.56 -21.95
CA ASN A 110 13.92 -13.81 -20.87
C ASN A 110 12.66 -12.99 -21.13
N SER A 111 11.61 -13.71 -21.52
CA SER A 111 10.23 -13.23 -21.56
C SER A 111 9.71 -13.06 -20.14
N SER A 112 9.80 -11.86 -19.60
CA SER A 112 9.00 -11.44 -18.43
C SER A 112 8.79 -9.93 -18.41
N GLY A 113 8.36 -9.38 -19.55
CA GLY A 113 7.81 -8.03 -19.64
C GLY A 113 6.29 -8.12 -19.61
N LEU A 114 5.71 -8.36 -18.43
CA LEU A 114 4.26 -8.25 -18.25
C LEU A 114 3.94 -6.94 -17.52
N ASN A 115 3.42 -6.02 -18.32
CA ASN A 115 2.41 -5.01 -17.98
C ASN A 115 2.89 -3.72 -17.34
N ARG A 116 3.52 -2.91 -18.20
CA ARG A 116 3.41 -1.45 -18.21
C ARG A 116 2.04 -1.07 -18.80
N MET A 117 1.14 -0.49 -18.01
CA MET A 117 0.02 0.28 -18.56
C MET A 117 -0.09 1.61 -17.82
N SER A 118 0.32 2.67 -18.52
CA SER A 118 -0.07 4.05 -18.24
C SER A 118 -1.11 4.44 -19.29
N PRO A 119 -2.27 5.03 -18.96
CA PRO A 119 -3.10 5.65 -19.97
C PRO A 119 -2.57 7.05 -20.27
N ALA A 120 -2.12 7.26 -21.51
CA ALA A 120 -1.86 8.59 -22.07
C ALA A 120 -3.06 9.01 -22.93
N LEU A 121 -3.51 10.25 -22.71
CA LEU A 121 -4.54 10.97 -23.46
C LEU A 121 -4.08 11.28 -24.90
N THR A 122 -4.94 11.03 -25.89
CA THR A 122 -5.14 11.72 -27.20
C THR A 122 -6.33 11.00 -27.86
N GLY A 123 -7.29 11.52 -28.63
CA GLY A 123 -7.56 12.79 -29.28
C GLY A 123 -8.39 12.49 -30.55
N SER A 124 -9.60 13.04 -30.64
CA SER A 124 -10.48 13.25 -31.83
C SER A 124 -11.08 12.07 -32.64
N SER A 125 -12.42 11.99 -32.69
CA SER A 125 -13.26 12.11 -33.92
C SER A 125 -14.77 12.03 -33.59
N GLU A 126 -15.58 12.56 -34.52
CA GLU A 126 -16.89 13.21 -34.34
C GLU A 126 -18.16 12.33 -34.51
N SER A 127 -19.30 12.94 -34.14
CA SER A 127 -20.72 12.66 -34.53
C SER A 127 -21.41 11.49 -33.79
N VAL A 128 -22.69 11.53 -33.36
CA VAL A 128 -23.90 12.26 -33.80
C VAL A 128 -24.92 12.40 -32.64
N SER A 129 -25.78 13.40 -32.77
CA SER A 129 -26.99 13.82 -32.03
C SER A 129 -27.87 12.81 -31.27
N SER A 130 -28.42 13.24 -30.12
CA SER A 130 -29.88 13.50 -29.94
C SER A 130 -30.20 14.09 -28.54
N ASN A 131 -30.77 15.30 -28.53
CA ASN A 131 -31.44 15.93 -27.37
C ASN A 131 -32.85 15.35 -27.18
N PRO A 132 -33.41 15.44 -25.96
CA PRO A 132 -34.52 16.38 -25.79
C PRO A 132 -34.37 17.26 -24.53
N GLY A 133 -34.86 18.50 -24.65
CA GLY A 133 -34.77 19.54 -23.63
C GLY A 133 -35.74 19.41 -22.46
N GLY A 134 -35.45 20.15 -21.38
CA GLY A 134 -36.30 20.32 -20.21
C GLY A 134 -35.84 21.54 -19.40
N VAL A 135 -36.75 22.50 -19.23
CA VAL A 135 -36.54 23.89 -18.83
C VAL A 135 -36.43 24.08 -17.31
N GLY A 136 -35.52 24.97 -16.89
CA GLY A 136 -35.71 25.99 -15.83
C GLY A 136 -36.15 25.60 -14.41
N GLY A 137 -35.34 26.00 -13.41
CA GLY A 137 -35.78 26.03 -12.02
C GLY A 137 -34.76 26.62 -11.06
N SER A 138 -34.93 27.91 -10.74
CA SER A 138 -34.23 28.65 -9.70
C SER A 138 -34.48 28.08 -8.30
N GLY A 139 -33.46 28.15 -7.43
CA GLY A 139 -33.69 28.37 -6.00
C GLY A 139 -33.08 27.36 -5.02
N VAL A 140 -32.48 27.95 -3.99
CA VAL A 140 -32.16 27.42 -2.66
C VAL A 140 -30.84 26.64 -2.52
N ALA A 141 -29.82 27.38 -2.09
CA ALA A 141 -28.67 26.84 -1.38
C ALA A 141 -29.16 26.05 -0.14
N GLN A 142 -29.10 24.72 -0.23
CA GLN A 142 -29.23 23.87 0.95
C GLN A 142 -27.82 23.56 1.47
N LEU A 143 -27.50 24.13 2.64
CA LEU A 143 -26.53 23.58 3.57
C LEU A 143 -27.04 22.21 4.03
N GLN A 144 -26.80 21.17 3.23
CA GLN A 144 -26.89 19.80 3.72
C GLN A 144 -25.57 19.49 4.41
N GLN A 145 -25.57 19.66 5.73
CA GLN A 145 -24.67 18.97 6.63
C GLN A 145 -24.97 17.48 6.51
N GLN A 146 -24.46 16.87 5.44
CA GLN A 146 -24.53 15.44 5.23
C GLN A 146 -23.62 14.83 6.30
N SER A 147 -24.24 14.20 7.30
CA SER A 147 -23.56 13.26 8.19
C SER A 147 -22.99 12.16 7.30
N GLN A 148 -21.80 12.40 6.77
CA GLN A 148 -21.12 11.50 5.86
C GLN A 148 -20.77 10.27 6.70
N VAL A 149 -21.63 9.24 6.63
CA VAL A 149 -21.33 7.93 7.20
C VAL A 149 -20.04 7.49 6.53
N SER A 150 -18.95 7.55 7.28
CA SER A 150 -17.63 7.19 6.81
C SER A 150 -17.64 5.69 6.52
N CYS A 151 -17.88 5.32 5.27
CA CYS A 151 -17.69 3.95 4.80
C CYS A 151 -16.20 3.69 4.63
N ASP A 152 -15.78 2.45 4.88
CA ASP A 152 -14.42 2.03 4.57
C ASP A 152 -14.22 2.02 3.05
N ARG A 153 -13.15 2.68 2.60
CA ARG A 153 -12.87 2.94 1.19
C ARG A 153 -11.59 2.27 0.69
N GLN A 154 -10.76 1.83 1.61
CA GLN A 154 -9.45 1.26 1.33
C GLN A 154 -9.11 0.23 2.41
N PHE A 155 -8.31 -0.76 2.05
CA PHE A 155 -7.68 -1.65 3.02
C PHE A 155 -6.17 -1.48 2.96
N VAL A 156 -5.50 -1.54 4.10
CA VAL A 156 -4.05 -1.68 4.18
C VAL A 156 -3.71 -3.06 4.74
N THR A 157 -2.92 -3.81 3.99
CA THR A 157 -2.33 -5.07 4.46
C THR A 157 -0.96 -4.76 5.03
N ILE A 158 -0.78 -5.03 6.32
CA ILE A 158 0.47 -4.82 7.05
C ILE A 158 0.97 -6.17 7.54
N VAL A 159 2.17 -6.52 7.11
CA VAL A 159 2.77 -7.83 7.37
C VAL A 159 4.02 -7.64 8.20
N SER A 160 4.06 -8.28 9.38
CA SER A 160 5.23 -8.31 10.26
C SER A 160 5.70 -9.75 10.47
N GLU A 161 6.90 -9.92 11.00
CA GLU A 161 7.50 -11.24 11.28
C GLU A 161 6.58 -12.19 12.06
N LYS A 162 5.67 -11.66 12.90
CA LYS A 162 4.80 -12.47 13.76
C LYS A 162 3.32 -12.40 13.44
N GLN A 163 2.87 -11.55 12.53
CA GLN A 163 1.44 -11.45 12.20
C GLN A 163 1.18 -10.69 10.90
N VAL A 164 0.03 -10.97 10.32
CA VAL A 164 -0.57 -10.21 9.22
C VAL A 164 -1.81 -9.50 9.76
N ARG A 165 -1.98 -8.21 9.43
CA ARG A 165 -3.20 -7.46 9.70
C ARG A 165 -3.69 -6.81 8.42
N VAL A 166 -4.97 -7.00 8.11
CA VAL A 166 -5.67 -6.22 7.10
C VAL A 166 -6.58 -5.25 7.85
N VAL A 167 -6.36 -3.96 7.61
CA VAL A 167 -7.05 -2.87 8.30
C VAL A 167 -7.83 -2.04 7.30
N ALA A 168 -9.10 -1.79 7.58
CA ALA A 168 -9.95 -0.93 6.77
C ALA A 168 -9.71 0.54 7.13
N LEU A 169 -9.70 1.40 6.12
CA LEU A 169 -9.49 2.84 6.24
C LEU A 169 -10.70 3.60 5.65
N PRO A 170 -11.16 4.70 6.29
CA PRO A 170 -10.51 5.40 7.40
C PRO A 170 -10.89 4.87 8.81
N SER A 171 -11.72 3.82 8.95
CA SER A 171 -12.17 3.39 10.28
C SER A 171 -11.05 2.88 11.19
N GLN A 172 -9.94 2.43 10.59
CA GLN A 172 -8.82 1.73 11.23
C GLN A 172 -9.24 0.42 11.90
N ASN A 173 -10.35 -0.18 11.46
CA ASN A 173 -10.81 -1.47 11.95
C ASN A 173 -9.98 -2.60 11.36
N CYS A 174 -9.41 -3.45 12.21
CA CYS A 174 -8.73 -4.66 11.76
C CYS A 174 -9.77 -5.68 11.30
N VAL A 175 -9.91 -5.88 9.99
CA VAL A 175 -10.93 -6.75 9.38
C VAL A 175 -10.48 -8.21 9.27
N SER A 176 -9.19 -8.45 9.14
CA SER A 176 -8.63 -9.81 9.08
C SER A 176 -7.25 -9.82 9.73
N LYS A 177 -6.95 -10.91 10.44
CA LYS A 177 -5.69 -11.06 11.16
C LYS A 177 -5.23 -12.51 11.10
N HIS A 178 -3.94 -12.69 10.86
CA HIS A 178 -3.26 -13.98 10.99
C HIS A 178 -2.06 -13.81 11.92
N VAL A 179 -1.77 -14.79 12.78
CA VAL A 179 -0.67 -14.74 13.75
C VAL A 179 0.22 -15.94 13.53
N ILE A 180 1.53 -15.69 13.45
CA ILE A 180 2.55 -16.74 13.35
C ILE A 180 2.85 -17.25 14.77
N PRO A 181 2.96 -18.58 14.97
CA PRO A 181 3.36 -19.17 16.25
C PRO A 181 4.69 -18.61 16.77
N ASP A 182 4.88 -18.56 18.09
CA ASP A 182 6.07 -17.93 18.68
C ASP A 182 7.39 -18.62 18.28
N ALA A 183 7.35 -19.92 17.98
CA ALA A 183 8.50 -20.70 17.51
C ALA A 183 8.97 -20.29 16.10
N ASP A 184 8.09 -19.69 15.30
CA ASP A 184 8.32 -19.38 13.88
C ASP A 184 8.24 -17.88 13.61
N PHE A 185 8.81 -17.44 12.50
CA PHE A 185 8.65 -16.07 12.03
C PHE A 185 8.59 -16.05 10.51
N MET A 186 7.87 -15.07 9.98
CA MET A 186 7.81 -14.82 8.56
C MET A 186 9.12 -14.19 8.11
N VAL A 187 9.77 -14.82 7.13
CA VAL A 187 11.09 -14.44 6.60
C VAL A 187 10.93 -13.43 5.46
N LYS A 188 9.98 -13.69 4.57
CA LYS A 188 9.64 -12.82 3.44
C LYS A 188 8.15 -12.82 3.19
N SER A 189 7.64 -11.67 2.78
CA SER A 189 6.27 -11.52 2.30
C SER A 189 6.22 -10.70 1.02
N GLU A 190 5.23 -10.97 0.18
CA GLU A 190 4.99 -10.21 -1.05
C GLU A 190 3.49 -10.22 -1.37
N VAL A 191 2.95 -9.04 -1.69
CA VAL A 191 1.58 -8.93 -2.20
C VAL A 191 1.63 -9.02 -3.71
N ILE A 192 0.98 -10.04 -4.25
CA ILE A 192 1.00 -10.37 -5.68
C ILE A 192 -0.40 -10.37 -6.25
N SER A 193 -0.51 -10.02 -7.53
CA SER A 193 -1.74 -10.24 -8.31
C SER A 193 -1.66 -11.61 -8.98
N MET A 194 -2.62 -12.48 -8.70
CA MET A 194 -2.79 -13.78 -9.34
C MET A 194 -4.09 -13.77 -10.14
N LYS A 195 -3.98 -13.70 -11.47
CA LYS A 195 -5.13 -13.50 -12.39
C LYS A 195 -5.93 -12.27 -11.96
N ASP A 196 -7.22 -12.45 -11.63
CA ASP A 196 -8.16 -11.39 -11.23
C ASP A 196 -8.28 -11.26 -9.71
N SER A 197 -7.27 -11.69 -8.95
CA SER A 197 -7.29 -11.67 -7.48
C SER A 197 -5.96 -11.22 -6.91
N VAL A 198 -6.01 -10.62 -5.72
CA VAL A 198 -4.82 -10.19 -4.98
C VAL A 198 -4.58 -11.16 -3.83
N CYS A 199 -3.33 -11.57 -3.66
CA CYS A 199 -2.92 -12.54 -2.66
C CYS A 199 -1.66 -12.06 -1.94
N LEU A 200 -1.50 -12.52 -0.71
CA LEU A 200 -0.29 -12.37 0.08
C LEU A 200 0.47 -13.70 0.04
N ALA A 201 1.66 -13.71 -0.54
CA ALA A 201 2.59 -14.83 -0.46
C ALA A 201 3.56 -14.61 0.71
N CYS A 202 3.76 -15.63 1.53
CA CYS A 202 4.60 -15.62 2.72
C CYS A 202 5.55 -16.82 2.70
N TYR A 203 6.82 -16.60 3.00
CA TYR A 203 7.78 -17.63 3.32
C TYR A 203 8.11 -17.58 4.82
N ILE A 204 7.95 -18.70 5.52
CA ILE A 204 8.07 -18.81 6.98
C ILE A 204 9.35 -19.57 7.34
N SER A 205 9.92 -19.30 8.52
CA SER A 205 11.16 -19.90 9.03
C SER A 205 11.15 -21.43 9.05
N ASN A 206 9.99 -22.05 9.27
CA ASN A 206 9.81 -23.50 9.21
C ASN A 206 9.84 -24.10 7.79
N GLY A 207 9.93 -23.25 6.77
CA GLY A 207 10.06 -23.66 5.38
C GLY A 207 8.77 -23.70 4.58
N HIS A 208 7.63 -23.34 5.19
CA HIS A 208 6.36 -23.27 4.47
C HIS A 208 6.27 -22.02 3.59
N ILE A 209 5.73 -22.20 2.39
CA ILE A 209 5.22 -21.11 1.54
C ILE A 209 3.71 -21.10 1.66
N ASN A 210 3.18 -20.03 2.26
CA ASN A 210 1.75 -19.80 2.41
C ASN A 210 1.28 -18.72 1.43
N ILE A 211 0.14 -18.93 0.79
CA ILE A 211 -0.56 -17.92 0.00
C ILE A 211 -1.93 -17.68 0.63
N TYR A 212 -2.20 -16.44 0.98
CA TYR A 212 -3.48 -16.00 1.54
C TYR A 212 -4.22 -15.11 0.54
N SER A 213 -5.53 -15.28 0.41
CA SER A 213 -6.38 -14.33 -0.30
C SER A 213 -6.43 -13.00 0.44
N LEU A 214 -6.49 -11.88 -0.30
CA LEU A 214 -6.77 -10.57 0.27
C LEU A 214 -8.14 -10.06 -0.18
N PRO A 215 -8.85 -9.28 0.66
CA PRO A 215 -8.48 -8.84 2.01
C PRO A 215 -8.74 -9.88 3.12
N SER A 216 -9.33 -11.04 2.80
CA SER A 216 -9.92 -11.95 3.81
C SER A 216 -8.95 -12.85 4.59
N LEU A 217 -7.69 -12.93 4.19
CA LEU A 217 -6.66 -13.83 4.72
C LEU A 217 -7.05 -15.33 4.76
N LYS A 218 -7.92 -15.78 3.85
CA LYS A 218 -8.17 -17.23 3.69
C LYS A 218 -6.95 -17.88 3.04
N VAL A 219 -6.49 -18.99 3.61
CA VAL A 219 -5.40 -19.81 3.03
C VAL A 219 -5.85 -20.33 1.67
N LEU A 220 -5.03 -20.10 0.64
CA LEU A 220 -5.19 -20.59 -0.72
C LEU A 220 -4.20 -21.71 -1.02
N VAL A 221 -2.97 -21.56 -0.51
CA VAL A 221 -1.88 -22.52 -0.68
C VAL A 221 -1.11 -22.59 0.62
N ASP A 222 -0.75 -23.79 1.02
CA ASP A 222 0.24 -24.09 2.07
C ASP A 222 1.06 -25.25 1.54
N VAL A 223 2.34 -25.01 1.27
CA VAL A 223 3.26 -26.01 0.72
C VAL A 223 4.59 -25.99 1.45
N ASP A 224 5.12 -27.18 1.68
CA ASP A 224 6.48 -27.37 2.16
C ASP A 224 7.48 -26.96 1.09
N PHE A 225 8.49 -26.19 1.47
CA PHE A 225 9.61 -25.85 0.60
C PHE A 225 10.95 -26.22 1.24
N LEU A 226 11.58 -25.32 1.98
CA LEU A 226 12.89 -25.51 2.60
C LEU A 226 12.97 -24.66 3.86
N ALA A 227 13.25 -25.27 5.02
CA ALA A 227 13.35 -24.53 6.27
C ALA A 227 14.53 -23.55 6.24
N LEU A 228 14.39 -22.41 6.93
CA LEU A 228 15.45 -21.40 6.98
C LEU A 228 16.72 -21.94 7.63
N SER A 229 16.59 -22.88 8.58
CA SER A 229 17.73 -23.58 9.21
C SER A 229 18.62 -24.33 8.22
N ASP A 230 18.06 -24.70 7.07
CA ASP A 230 18.67 -25.59 6.08
C ASP A 230 19.28 -24.79 4.91
N LEU A 231 19.02 -23.47 4.85
CA LEU A 231 19.68 -22.50 3.98
C LEU A 231 21.04 -22.11 4.59
N ARG A 232 22.06 -22.95 4.40
CA ARG A 232 23.45 -22.64 4.73
C ARG A 232 24.27 -22.30 3.50
#